data_AF-A0AAV4J6R9-F1
#
_entry.id   AF-A0AAV4J6R9-F1
#
_cell.length_a   1.000
_cell.length_b   1.000
_cell.length_c   1.000
_cell.angle_alpha   90.00
_cell.angle_beta   90.00
_cell.angle_gamma   90.00
#
_symmetry.space_group_name_H-M   'P 1'
#
loop_
_entity.id
_entity.type
_entity.pdbx_description
1 polymer ?
#
loop_
_entity_poly.entity_id
_entity_poly.type
_entity_poly.pdbx_seq_one_letter_code
_entity_poly.pdbx_strand_id
1 'polypeptide(L)'
;MEWETHRPSAPGTPSSMSSGNSGGSSARTEKTPNFKQLSPSPSVAALSKIPDAELRMKGPDELVRLLRRVEMDYKSLLGEHGNVVKDVNRRLQIFVLETRGLKENAHKLQEDNQELRDLCCFLDDDRQKGRKLAREWQRFGRYTASVMRSEVRR
;
A
#
# COMPACT_ATOMS: atom_id res chain seq x y z
N MET A 1 4.11 -49.79 21.41
CA MET A 1 5.26 -48.90 21.15
C MET A 1 4.70 -47.62 20.55
N GLU A 2 4.24 -46.76 21.45
CA GLU A 2 3.62 -45.48 21.12
C GLU A 2 4.75 -44.47 21.00
N TRP A 3 4.88 -43.84 19.83
CA TRP A 3 5.82 -42.74 19.65
C TRP A 3 5.06 -41.44 19.93
N GLU A 4 5.27 -40.91 21.12
CA GLU A 4 4.84 -39.56 21.49
C GLU A 4 5.55 -38.55 20.59
N THR A 5 4.77 -37.77 19.83
CA THR A 5 5.26 -36.55 19.19
C THR A 5 5.02 -35.38 20.13
N HIS A 6 6.08 -34.97 20.83
CA HIS A 6 6.10 -33.73 21.59
C HIS A 6 5.79 -32.54 20.67
N ARG A 7 4.60 -31.96 20.82
CA ARG A 7 4.23 -30.67 20.25
C ARG A 7 4.74 -29.56 21.18
N PRO A 8 5.54 -28.58 20.71
CA PRO A 8 5.89 -27.45 21.56
C PRO A 8 4.65 -26.57 21.77
N SER A 9 4.29 -26.34 23.03
CA SER A 9 3.25 -25.40 23.46
C SER A 9 3.61 -23.98 23.03
N ALA A 10 2.73 -23.33 22.27
CA ALA A 10 2.87 -21.91 21.94
C ALA A 10 2.63 -21.05 23.20
N PRO A 11 3.42 -19.99 23.43
CA PRO A 11 3.22 -19.09 24.55
C PRO A 11 1.93 -18.27 24.37
N GLY A 12 1.18 -18.13 25.47
CA GLY A 12 -0.13 -17.50 25.52
C GLY A 12 -0.13 -16.04 25.06
N THR A 13 -1.23 -15.65 24.42
CA THR A 13 -1.54 -14.26 24.06
C THR A 13 -1.69 -13.40 25.31
N PRO A 14 -0.98 -12.28 25.47
CA PRO A 14 -1.27 -11.33 26.52
C PRO A 14 -2.53 -10.53 26.18
N SER A 15 -3.43 -10.49 27.17
CA SER A 15 -4.69 -9.76 27.17
C SER A 15 -4.50 -8.24 27.05
N SER A 16 -5.53 -7.63 26.48
CA SER A 16 -5.79 -6.20 26.28
C SER A 16 -5.05 -5.21 27.20
N MET A 17 -4.34 -4.28 26.59
CA MET A 17 -4.15 -2.93 27.12
C MET A 17 -4.71 -1.93 26.11
N SER A 18 -5.86 -1.37 26.46
CA SER A 18 -6.44 -0.18 25.86
C SER A 18 -5.54 1.02 26.14
N SER A 19 -5.07 1.68 25.08
CA SER A 19 -4.58 3.06 25.14
C SER A 19 -4.90 3.71 23.81
N GLY A 20 -5.82 4.67 23.86
CA GLY A 20 -6.24 5.44 22.71
C GLY A 20 -5.08 6.23 22.14
N ASN A 21 -4.96 6.21 20.82
CA ASN A 21 -4.32 7.30 20.10
C ASN A 21 -5.14 7.55 18.84
N SER A 22 -5.93 8.62 18.91
CA SER A 22 -6.62 9.24 17.79
C SER A 22 -5.59 9.91 16.88
N GLY A 23 -4.90 9.11 16.08
CA GLY A 23 -4.13 9.56 14.93
C GLY A 23 -4.95 9.29 13.68
N GLY A 24 -5.59 10.32 13.13
CA GLY A 24 -6.37 10.25 11.91
C GLY A 24 -5.53 9.79 10.72
N SER A 25 -5.46 8.48 10.52
CA SER A 25 -5.04 7.90 9.26
C SER A 25 -6.28 7.87 8.38
N SER A 26 -6.38 8.83 7.47
CA SER A 26 -7.34 8.80 6.38
C SER A 26 -7.12 7.50 5.63
N ALA A 27 -7.92 6.48 5.97
CA ALA A 27 -7.97 5.21 5.28
C ALA A 27 -8.43 5.55 3.86
N ARG A 28 -7.45 5.75 2.96
CA ARG A 28 -7.68 5.70 1.52
C ARG A 28 -8.43 4.40 1.28
N THR A 29 -9.71 4.53 0.94
CA THR A 29 -10.52 3.44 0.44
C THR A 29 -9.81 2.83 -0.76
N GLU A 30 -9.00 1.79 -0.53
CA GLU A 30 -8.59 0.87 -1.57
C GLU A 30 -9.87 0.22 -2.08
N LYS A 31 -10.44 0.77 -3.15
CA LYS A 31 -11.49 0.10 -3.89
C LYS A 31 -10.84 -1.13 -4.50
N THR A 32 -11.00 -2.29 -3.86
CA THR A 32 -10.65 -3.58 -4.44
C THR A 32 -11.23 -3.65 -5.85
N PRO A 33 -10.40 -3.91 -6.87
CA PRO A 33 -10.87 -3.92 -8.25
C PRO A 33 -11.93 -5.02 -8.41
N ASN A 34 -13.14 -4.61 -8.77
CA ASN A 34 -14.19 -5.55 -9.14
C ASN A 34 -13.86 -6.10 -10.53
N PHE A 35 -13.37 -7.34 -10.58
CA PHE A 35 -13.07 -8.03 -11.82
C PHE A 35 -14.35 -8.62 -12.40
N LYS A 36 -14.52 -8.53 -13.73
CA LYS A 36 -15.64 -9.17 -14.40
C LYS A 36 -15.53 -10.69 -14.22
N GLN A 37 -16.48 -11.27 -13.50
CA GLN A 37 -16.61 -12.71 -13.36
C GLN A 37 -17.21 -13.28 -14.65
N LEU A 38 -16.56 -14.29 -15.22
CA LEU A 38 -17.07 -15.02 -16.40
C LEU A 38 -17.98 -16.15 -15.95
N SER A 39 -19.12 -16.31 -16.60
CA SER A 39 -20.06 -17.41 -16.40
C SER A 39 -19.91 -18.46 -17.51
N PRO A 40 -20.25 -19.73 -17.23
CA PRO A 40 -20.21 -20.78 -18.25
C PRO A 40 -21.18 -20.48 -19.40
N SER A 41 -20.81 -20.93 -20.61
CA SER A 41 -21.60 -20.73 -21.82
C SER A 41 -23.04 -21.30 -21.67
N PRO A 42 -24.08 -20.57 -22.11
CA PRO A 42 -25.47 -21.03 -22.06
C PRO A 42 -25.71 -22.37 -22.77
N SER A 43 -24.99 -22.65 -23.86
CA SER A 43 -25.13 -23.92 -24.59
C SER A 43 -24.51 -25.11 -23.86
N VAL A 44 -23.40 -24.90 -23.15
CA VAL A 44 -22.80 -25.91 -22.28
C VAL A 44 -23.69 -26.17 -21.06
N ALA A 45 -24.27 -25.11 -20.49
CA ALA A 45 -25.25 -25.21 -19.41
C ALA A 45 -26.56 -25.88 -19.86
N ALA A 46 -26.93 -25.77 -21.14
CA ALA A 46 -28.07 -26.47 -21.71
C ALA A 46 -27.74 -27.95 -21.99
N LEU A 47 -26.55 -28.25 -22.53
CA LEU A 47 -26.11 -29.63 -22.75
C LEU A 47 -26.06 -30.45 -21.47
N SER A 48 -25.50 -29.87 -20.41
CA SER A 48 -25.33 -30.54 -19.11
C SER A 48 -26.66 -30.91 -18.44
N LYS A 49 -27.78 -30.38 -18.92
CA LYS A 49 -29.13 -30.71 -18.45
C LYS A 49 -29.80 -31.83 -19.26
N ILE A 50 -29.25 -32.20 -20.41
CA ILE A 50 -29.81 -33.26 -21.26
C ILE A 50 -29.22 -34.60 -20.80
N PRO A 51 -30.03 -35.57 -20.37
CA PRO A 51 -29.54 -36.88 -19.95
C PRO A 51 -29.00 -37.67 -21.15
N ASP A 52 -27.96 -38.48 -20.91
CA ASP A 52 -27.29 -39.30 -21.93
C ASP A 52 -28.24 -40.17 -22.76
N ALA A 53 -29.32 -40.67 -22.14
CA ALA A 53 -30.33 -41.46 -22.82
C ALA A 53 -31.06 -40.66 -23.92
N GLU A 54 -31.41 -39.41 -23.65
CA GLU A 54 -32.07 -38.52 -24.60
C GLU A 54 -31.10 -38.07 -25.70
N LEU A 55 -29.83 -37.89 -25.35
CA LEU A 55 -28.77 -37.59 -26.32
C LEU A 55 -28.54 -38.74 -27.31
N ARG A 56 -28.59 -39.99 -26.83
CA ARG A 56 -28.46 -41.20 -27.66
C ARG A 56 -29.61 -41.40 -28.63
N MET A 57 -30.79 -40.85 -28.33
CA MET A 57 -31.95 -40.88 -29.23
C MET A 57 -31.86 -39.85 -30.35
N LYS A 58 -30.89 -38.93 -30.33
CA LYS A 58 -30.68 -37.94 -31.39
C LYS A 58 -30.05 -38.55 -32.62
N GLY A 59 -30.50 -38.09 -33.79
CA GLY A 59 -29.88 -38.44 -35.06
C GLY A 59 -28.45 -37.86 -35.19
N PRO A 60 -27.58 -38.48 -36.01
CA PRO A 60 -26.18 -38.05 -36.16
C PRO A 60 -26.05 -36.59 -36.60
N ASP A 61 -26.93 -36.11 -37.49
CA ASP A 61 -26.90 -34.70 -37.94
C ASP A 61 -27.24 -33.71 -36.82
N GLU A 62 -28.12 -34.07 -35.89
CA GLU A 62 -28.45 -33.21 -34.75
C GLU A 62 -27.28 -33.12 -33.78
N LEU A 63 -26.60 -34.24 -33.51
CA LEU A 63 -25.39 -34.29 -32.70
C LEU A 63 -24.28 -33.43 -33.31
N VAL A 64 -24.09 -33.48 -34.63
CA VAL A 64 -23.10 -32.64 -35.34
C VAL A 64 -23.44 -31.15 -35.22
N ARG A 65 -24.71 -30.76 -35.39
CA ARG A 65 -25.14 -29.36 -35.22
C ARG A 65 -24.94 -28.88 -33.78
N LEU A 66 -25.25 -29.73 -32.81
CA LEU A 66 -25.08 -29.44 -31.39
C LEU A 66 -23.60 -29.24 -31.04
N LEU A 67 -22.74 -30.13 -31.52
CA LEU A 67 -21.28 -30.04 -31.33
C LEU A 67 -20.73 -28.74 -31.93
N ARG A 68 -21.07 -28.40 -33.18
CA ARG A 68 -20.62 -27.17 -33.82
C ARG A 68 -21.08 -25.91 -33.08
N ARG A 69 -22.29 -25.92 -32.51
CA ARG A 69 -22.78 -24.82 -31.68
C ARG A 69 -21.95 -24.68 -30.40
N VAL A 70 -21.70 -25.77 -29.69
CA VAL A 70 -20.87 -25.76 -28.48
C VAL A 70 -19.43 -25.31 -28.78
N GLU A 71 -18.84 -25.78 -29.88
CA GLU A 71 -17.51 -25.35 -30.32
C GLU A 71 -17.44 -23.85 -30.62
N MET A 72 -18.46 -23.31 -31.29
CA MET A 72 -18.55 -21.87 -31.58
C MET A 72 -18.66 -21.05 -30.28
N ASP A 73 -19.53 -21.48 -29.36
CA ASP A 73 -19.72 -20.78 -28.10
C ASP A 73 -18.49 -20.87 -27.19
N TYR A 74 -17.78 -22.01 -27.20
CA TYR A 74 -16.51 -22.16 -26.51
C TYR A 74 -15.44 -21.20 -27.06
N LYS A 75 -15.32 -21.09 -28.38
CA LYS A 75 -14.41 -20.12 -29.02
C LYS A 75 -14.76 -18.67 -28.66
N SER A 76 -16.04 -18.34 -28.62
CA SER A 76 -16.52 -17.02 -28.18
C SER A 76 -16.14 -16.74 -26.73
N LEU A 77 -16.43 -17.69 -25.82
CA LEU A 77 -16.09 -17.58 -24.40
C LEU A 77 -14.59 -17.44 -24.17
N LEU A 78 -13.77 -18.18 -24.91
CA LEU A 78 -12.31 -18.08 -24.82
C LEU A 78 -11.81 -16.69 -25.26
N GLY A 79 -12.44 -16.10 -26.29
CA GLY A 79 -12.18 -14.72 -26.72
C GLY A 79 -12.55 -13.69 -25.65
N GLU A 80 -13.71 -13.83 -25.03
CA GLU A 80 -14.13 -12.98 -23.90
C GLU A 80 -13.19 -13.11 -22.70
N HIS A 81 -12.79 -14.34 -22.36
CA HIS A 81 -11.80 -14.59 -21.31
C HIS A 81 -10.47 -13.91 -21.61
N GLY A 82 -10.00 -13.98 -22.86
CA GLY A 82 -8.80 -13.27 -23.30
C GLY A 82 -8.90 -11.75 -23.12
N ASN A 83 -10.08 -11.16 -23.39
CA ASN A 83 -10.31 -9.73 -23.20
C ASN A 83 -10.33 -9.34 -21.71
N VAL A 84 -10.96 -10.15 -20.86
CA VAL A 84 -10.95 -9.94 -19.41
C VAL A 84 -9.52 -9.98 -18.87
N VAL A 85 -8.73 -11.01 -19.23
CA VAL A 85 -7.33 -11.12 -18.80
C VAL A 85 -6.51 -9.90 -19.21
N LYS A 86 -6.68 -9.41 -20.46
CA LYS A 86 -6.01 -8.19 -20.93
C LYS A 86 -6.39 -6.96 -20.10
N ASP A 87 -7.67 -6.78 -19.78
CA ASP A 87 -8.14 -5.66 -18.96
C ASP A 87 -7.62 -5.74 -17.52
N VAL A 88 -7.64 -6.94 -16.91
CA VAL A 88 -7.05 -7.18 -15.59
C VAL A 88 -5.57 -6.82 -15.58
N ASN A 89 -4.80 -7.30 -16.56
CA ASN A 89 -3.37 -7.01 -16.66
C ASN A 89 -3.10 -5.51 -16.83
N ARG A 90 -3.88 -4.81 -17.67
CA ARG A 90 -3.76 -3.37 -17.87
C ARG A 90 -4.01 -2.60 -16.56
N ARG A 91 -5.08 -2.95 -15.83
CA ARG A 91 -5.40 -2.31 -14.54
C ARG A 91 -4.35 -2.60 -13.48
N LEU A 92 -3.87 -3.83 -13.41
CA LEU A 92 -2.80 -4.21 -12.48
C LEU A 92 -1.52 -3.41 -12.75
N GLN A 93 -1.13 -3.24 -14.01
CA GLN A 93 0.03 -2.42 -14.37
C GLN A 93 -0.12 -0.95 -13.94
N ILE A 94 -1.31 -0.37 -14.11
CA ILE A 94 -1.60 0.99 -13.64
C ILE A 94 -1.41 1.05 -12.11
N PHE A 95 -1.98 0.12 -11.36
CA PHE A 95 -1.83 0.11 -9.90
C PHE A 95 -0.39 -0.11 -9.43
N VAL A 96 0.40 -0.90 -10.15
CA VAL A 96 1.84 -1.05 -9.85
C VAL A 96 2.56 0.29 -10.02
N LEU A 97 2.27 1.03 -11.10
CA LEU A 97 2.86 2.35 -11.34
C LEU A 97 2.40 3.39 -10.30
N GLU A 98 1.12 3.41 -9.97
CA GLU A 98 0.58 4.30 -8.94
C GLU A 98 1.20 4.01 -7.57
N THR A 99 1.30 2.74 -7.18
CA THR A 99 1.93 2.32 -5.93
C THR A 99 3.39 2.75 -5.88
N ARG A 100 4.12 2.60 -6.98
CA ARG A 100 5.51 3.04 -7.08
C ARG A 100 5.63 4.57 -6.95
N GLY A 101 4.81 5.33 -7.69
CA GLY A 101 4.83 6.79 -7.62
C GLY A 101 4.45 7.33 -6.24
N LEU A 102 3.49 6.70 -5.56
CA LEU A 102 3.15 7.04 -4.18
C LEU A 102 4.31 6.79 -3.22
N LYS A 103 5.04 5.67 -3.38
CA LYS A 103 6.23 5.37 -2.57
C LYS A 103 7.35 6.39 -2.81
N GLU A 104 7.60 6.78 -4.06
CA GLU A 104 8.61 7.79 -4.41
C GLU A 104 8.26 9.16 -3.80
N ASN A 105 7.00 9.57 -3.88
CA ASN A 105 6.55 10.83 -3.24
C ASN A 105 6.65 10.78 -1.71
N ALA A 106 6.31 9.64 -1.10
CA ALA A 106 6.44 9.46 0.34
C ALA A 106 7.91 9.54 0.79
N HIS A 107 8.83 8.92 0.05
CA HIS A 107 10.26 9.00 0.31
C HIS A 107 10.76 10.44 0.25
N LYS A 108 10.41 11.16 -0.82
CA LYS A 108 10.80 12.55 -0.98
C LYS A 108 10.30 13.44 0.17
N LEU A 109 9.03 13.28 0.56
CA LEU A 109 8.48 14.01 1.70
C LEU A 109 9.19 13.67 3.01
N GLN A 110 9.67 12.44 3.17
CA GLN A 110 10.44 12.03 4.34
C GLN A 110 11.84 12.65 4.34
N GLU A 111 12.51 12.71 3.19
CA GLU A 111 13.78 13.43 3.01
C GLU A 111 13.63 14.91 3.35
N ASP A 112 12.65 15.60 2.74
CA ASP A 112 12.35 17.01 3.02
C ASP A 112 12.06 17.23 4.52
N ASN A 113 11.32 16.31 5.17
CA ASN A 113 11.05 16.40 6.60
C ASN A 113 12.32 16.25 7.44
N GLN A 114 13.24 15.37 7.05
CA GLN A 114 14.51 15.19 7.75
C GLN A 114 15.40 16.42 7.58
N GLU A 115 15.50 16.99 6.37
CA GLU A 115 16.25 18.22 6.11
C GLU A 115 15.71 19.39 6.95
N LEU A 116 14.39 19.52 7.08
CA LEU A 116 13.78 20.53 7.94
C LEU A 116 14.15 20.33 9.43
N ARG A 117 14.21 19.08 9.91
CA ARG A 117 14.65 18.78 11.28
C ARG A 117 16.11 19.17 11.49
N ASP A 118 16.97 18.84 10.55
CA ASP A 118 18.39 19.16 10.60
C ASP A 118 18.62 20.69 10.58
N LEU A 119 17.85 21.40 9.75
CA LEU A 119 17.85 22.86 9.72
C LEU A 119 17.38 23.46 11.05
N CYS A 120 16.31 22.92 11.65
CA CYS A 120 15.87 23.35 12.97
C CYS A 120 16.99 23.21 14.02
N CYS A 121 17.69 22.07 14.04
CA CYS A 121 18.83 21.88 14.93
C CYS A 121 19.94 22.92 14.70
N PHE A 122 20.32 23.15 13.44
CA PHE A 122 21.33 24.15 13.07
C PHE A 122 20.94 25.56 13.55
N LEU A 123 19.70 25.99 13.29
CA LEU A 123 19.22 27.31 13.69
C LEU A 123 19.17 27.46 15.22
N ASP A 124 18.82 26.41 15.95
CA ASP A 124 18.81 26.44 17.40
C ASP A 124 20.21 26.60 17.99
N ASP A 125 21.21 25.95 17.41
CA ASP A 125 22.61 26.12 17.79
C ASP A 125 23.10 27.54 17.54
N ASP A 126 22.82 28.11 16.37
CA ASP A 126 23.19 29.49 16.06
C ASP A 126 22.47 30.50 16.96
N ARG A 127 21.19 30.26 17.26
CA ARG A 127 20.43 31.03 18.23
C ARG A 127 21.07 30.95 19.63
N GLN A 128 21.58 29.79 20.04
CA GLN A 128 22.31 29.64 21.30
C GLN A 128 23.65 30.37 21.30
N LYS A 129 24.43 30.28 20.21
CA LYS A 129 25.70 31.01 20.03
C LYS A 129 25.47 32.52 20.11
N GLY A 130 24.45 33.04 19.42
CA GLY A 130 24.07 34.46 19.47
C GLY A 130 23.76 34.95 20.89
N ARG A 131 23.04 34.14 21.69
CA ARG A 131 22.80 34.47 23.12
C ARG A 131 24.08 34.51 23.95
N LYS A 132 25.00 33.56 23.74
CA LYS A 132 26.29 33.54 24.46
C LYS A 132 27.11 34.78 24.11
N LEU A 133 27.24 35.07 22.81
CA LEU A 133 27.97 36.23 22.31
C LEU A 133 27.39 37.55 22.86
N ALA A 134 26.06 37.70 22.88
CA ALA A 134 25.41 38.88 23.46
C ALA A 134 25.77 39.08 24.95
N ARG A 135 25.83 38.00 25.75
CA ARG A 135 26.23 38.07 27.17
C ARG A 135 27.70 38.46 27.32
N GLU A 136 28.58 37.93 26.47
CA GLU A 136 30.00 38.28 26.45
C GLU A 136 30.20 39.76 26.11
N TRP A 137 29.51 40.27 25.09
CA TRP A 137 29.51 41.68 24.75
C TRP A 137 29.01 42.57 25.88
N GLN A 138 27.94 42.19 26.57
CA GLN A 138 27.47 42.93 27.74
C GLN A 138 28.51 42.95 28.86
N ARG A 139 29.20 41.82 29.10
CA ARG A 139 30.28 41.74 30.11
C ARG A 139 31.46 42.61 29.72
N PHE A 140 31.88 42.55 28.46
CA PHE A 140 32.93 43.40 27.91
C PHE A 140 32.58 44.88 28.06
N GLY A 141 31.38 45.29 27.66
CA GLY A 141 30.92 46.67 27.79
C GLY A 141 30.94 47.18 29.24
N ARG A 142 30.48 46.36 30.20
CA ARG A 142 30.56 46.70 31.64
C ARG A 142 32.00 46.87 32.11
N TYR A 143 32.90 45.95 31.73
CA TYR A 143 34.32 46.01 32.09
C TYR A 143 34.98 47.28 31.54
N THR A 144 34.85 47.54 30.23
CA THR A 144 35.43 48.72 29.57
C THR A 144 34.90 50.02 30.18
N ALA A 145 33.59 50.11 30.43
CA ALA A 145 33.01 51.28 31.08
C ALA A 145 33.54 51.49 32.51
N SER A 146 33.79 50.40 33.26
CA SER A 146 34.40 50.47 34.59
C SER A 146 35.83 50.98 34.54
N VAL A 147 36.64 50.46 33.63
CA VAL A 147 38.05 50.88 33.45
C VAL A 147 38.12 52.36 33.07
N MET A 148 37.32 52.81 32.10
CA MET A 148 37.32 54.22 31.69
C MET A 148 36.96 55.16 32.85
N ARG A 149 35.99 54.77 33.70
CA ARG A 149 35.61 55.55 34.88
C ARG A 149 36.67 55.57 36.00
N SER A 150 37.51 54.55 36.11
CA SER A 150 38.61 54.52 37.07
C SER A 150 39.81 55.32 36.58
N GLU A 151 40.11 55.31 35.28
CA GLU A 151 41.19 56.11 34.71
C GLU A 151 40.90 57.62 34.77
N VAL A 152 39.65 58.05 34.62
CA VAL A 152 39.26 59.48 34.75
C VAL A 152 39.30 59.98 36.21
N ARG A 153 39.22 59.07 37.19
CA ARG A 153 39.28 59.42 38.62
C ARG A 153 40.70 59.42 39.20
N ARG A 154 41.68 58.95 38.44
CA ARG A 154 43.11 59.09 38.75
C ARG A 154 43.63 60.40 38.17
#